data_AF-A0A560XJ13-F1
#
_entry.id   AF-A0A560XJ13-F1
#
_cell.length_a   1.000
_cell.length_b   1.000
_cell.length_c   1.000
_cell.angle_alpha   90.00
_cell.angle_beta   90.00
_cell.angle_gamma   90.00
#
_symmetry.space_group_name_H-M   'P 1'
#
loop_
_entity.id
_entity.type
_entity.pdbx_description
1 polymer ?
#
loop_
_entity_poly.entity_id
_entity_poly.type
_entity_poly.pdbx_seq_one_letter_code
_entity_poly.pdbx_strand_id
1 'polypeptide(L)'
;MRWFWQRRARTIHCAQPRMLRCATLGIHFEATFTIEWRPASRTRLNLEDLVLSQTLARASEVAQLFPAVEVRTAQDTINAELGAPEHTRATGYRCLAARVELALSENAREDLAQQQADEARVRRLRFLRTNLYEQPDLFVLDRIEKQGDWPGAQQVAQWQRLARWMVAADEWWQPILDQWEEVGQGFNDIELQNRAMLALCDALQKLKGDDSPDDSSVASSTAEGRRKE
;
A
#
# COMPACT_ATOMS: atom_id res chain seq x y z
N MET A 1 -54.19 43.15 -2.34
CA MET A 1 -54.21 41.88 -1.56
C MET A 1 -52.87 41.18 -1.67
N ARG A 2 -52.19 40.91 -0.54
CA ARG A 2 -50.86 40.29 -0.48
C ARG A 2 -51.00 38.77 -0.50
N TRP A 3 -50.61 38.12 -1.60
CA TRP A 3 -50.58 36.67 -1.69
C TRP A 3 -49.32 36.13 -0.98
N PHE A 4 -49.45 35.78 0.30
CA PHE A 4 -48.37 35.32 1.18
C PHE A 4 -47.75 33.97 0.76
N TRP A 5 -48.43 33.19 -0.07
CA TRP A 5 -48.05 31.82 -0.43
C TRP A 5 -46.80 31.72 -1.32
N GLN A 6 -46.44 32.76 -2.08
CA GLN A 6 -45.30 32.73 -3.00
C GLN A 6 -43.94 32.83 -2.32
N ARG A 7 -43.87 33.21 -1.03
CA ARG A 7 -42.63 33.28 -0.24
C ARG A 7 -42.60 32.24 0.87
N ARG A 8 -43.33 31.14 0.72
CA ARG A 8 -43.25 30.02 1.66
C ARG A 8 -41.87 29.37 1.56
N ALA A 9 -41.38 28.87 2.70
CA ALA A 9 -40.21 27.98 2.68
C ALA A 9 -40.55 26.74 1.85
N ARG A 10 -39.58 26.29 1.07
CA ARG A 10 -39.64 25.07 0.25
C ARG A 10 -38.49 24.18 0.66
N THR A 11 -38.70 22.88 0.51
CA THR A 11 -37.68 21.88 0.82
C THR A 11 -37.41 21.05 -0.42
N ILE A 12 -36.14 20.92 -0.78
CA ILE A 12 -35.65 20.01 -1.81
C ILE A 12 -35.06 18.82 -1.08
N HIS A 13 -35.57 17.63 -1.37
CA HIS A 13 -34.98 16.37 -0.95
C HIS A 13 -34.50 15.64 -2.20
N CYS A 14 -33.19 15.42 -2.30
CA CYS A 14 -32.63 14.60 -3.36
C CYS A 14 -32.85 13.13 -3.02
N ALA A 15 -33.89 12.52 -3.60
CA ALA A 15 -34.20 11.10 -3.37
C ALA A 15 -33.13 10.15 -3.93
N GLN A 16 -32.38 10.60 -4.94
CA GLN A 16 -31.25 9.86 -5.50
C GLN A 16 -29.92 10.48 -5.05
N PRO A 17 -28.97 9.67 -4.57
CA PRO A 17 -27.64 10.15 -4.21
C PRO A 17 -26.95 10.81 -5.41
N ARG A 18 -26.23 11.89 -5.15
CA ARG A 18 -25.38 12.58 -6.14
C ARG A 18 -23.93 12.21 -5.89
N MET A 19 -23.21 11.89 -6.95
CA MET A 19 -21.80 11.53 -6.85
C MET A 19 -20.96 12.79 -6.73
N LEU A 20 -20.23 12.92 -5.61
CA LEU A 20 -19.22 13.96 -5.42
C LEU A 20 -17.83 13.34 -5.57
N ARG A 21 -16.96 14.00 -6.32
CA ARG A 21 -15.56 13.60 -6.43
C ARG A 21 -14.85 13.87 -5.10
N CYS A 22 -14.05 12.90 -4.67
CA CYS A 22 -13.15 13.05 -3.53
C CYS A 22 -11.69 13.08 -4.00
N ALA A 23 -10.74 13.29 -3.09
CA ALA A 23 -9.31 13.31 -3.43
C ALA A 23 -8.77 11.93 -3.84
N THR A 24 -9.43 10.84 -3.44
CA THR A 24 -9.01 9.47 -3.77
C THR A 24 -9.44 9.11 -5.19
N LEU A 25 -8.46 8.82 -6.05
CA LEU A 25 -8.70 8.52 -7.46
C LEU A 25 -9.60 7.29 -7.63
N GLY A 26 -10.60 7.42 -8.51
CA GLY A 26 -11.54 6.35 -8.81
C GLY A 26 -12.69 6.20 -7.81
N ILE A 27 -12.63 6.86 -6.65
CA ILE A 27 -13.65 6.76 -5.59
C ILE A 27 -14.48 8.05 -5.52
N HIS A 28 -15.77 7.91 -5.24
CA HIS A 28 -16.72 9.02 -5.15
C HIS A 28 -17.53 8.89 -3.86
N PHE A 29 -17.91 10.03 -3.28
CA PHE A 29 -18.90 10.07 -2.22
C PHE A 29 -20.30 10.07 -2.82
N GLU A 30 -21.19 9.27 -2.24
CA GLU A 30 -22.62 9.33 -2.46
C GLU A 30 -23.22 10.37 -1.51
N ALA A 31 -23.76 11.46 -2.07
CA ALA A 31 -24.26 12.59 -1.30
C ALA A 31 -25.78 12.74 -1.44
N THR A 32 -26.47 12.70 -0.30
CA THR A 32 -27.92 12.96 -0.21
C THR A 32 -28.14 14.33 0.40
N PHE A 33 -28.89 15.18 -0.29
CA PHE A 33 -29.11 16.57 0.12
C PHE A 33 -30.52 16.80 0.62
N THR A 34 -30.62 17.56 1.71
CA THR A 34 -31.85 18.19 2.17
C THR A 34 -31.63 19.70 2.27
N ILE A 35 -32.37 20.47 1.48
CA ILE A 35 -32.18 21.92 1.36
C ILE A 35 -33.51 22.62 1.61
N GLU A 36 -33.55 23.44 2.65
CA GLU A 36 -34.64 24.35 2.96
C GLU A 36 -34.31 25.76 2.47
N TRP A 37 -35.18 26.33 1.65
CA TRP A 37 -34.92 27.63 1.03
C TRP A 37 -36.22 28.43 0.84
N ARG A 38 -36.09 29.72 0.54
CA ARG A 38 -37.21 30.62 0.28
C ARG A 38 -36.89 31.55 -0.89
N PRO A 39 -37.79 31.74 -1.86
CA PRO A 39 -37.57 32.71 -2.93
C PRO A 39 -37.53 34.15 -2.38
N ALA A 40 -36.54 34.92 -2.80
CA ALA A 40 -36.39 36.33 -2.43
C ALA A 40 -37.14 37.27 -3.40
N SER A 41 -37.29 36.86 -4.66
CA SER A 41 -38.01 37.59 -5.71
C SER A 41 -39.12 36.74 -6.34
N ARG A 42 -40.09 37.39 -7.01
CA ARG A 42 -41.33 36.76 -7.50
C ARG A 42 -41.21 36.08 -8.87
N THR A 43 -40.09 36.21 -9.57
CA THR A 43 -40.12 36.15 -11.05
C THR A 43 -39.00 35.33 -11.71
N ARG A 44 -38.25 34.50 -10.98
CA ARG A 44 -37.30 33.58 -11.63
C ARG A 44 -37.92 32.20 -11.80
N LEU A 45 -38.04 31.76 -13.05
CA LEU A 45 -38.24 30.36 -13.41
C LEU A 45 -36.97 29.57 -13.00
N ASN A 46 -37.13 28.31 -12.62
CA ASN A 46 -36.05 27.35 -12.30
C ASN A 46 -35.17 27.69 -11.07
N LEU A 47 -35.74 28.38 -10.07
CA LEU A 47 -35.02 28.65 -8.80
C LEU A 47 -34.61 27.37 -8.07
N GLU A 48 -35.40 26.29 -8.17
CA GLU A 48 -35.08 25.01 -7.52
C GLU A 48 -33.78 24.40 -8.09
N ASP A 49 -33.66 24.35 -9.41
CA ASP A 49 -32.44 23.88 -10.08
C ASP A 49 -31.24 24.77 -9.77
N LEU A 50 -31.44 26.09 -9.65
CA LEU A 50 -30.40 27.03 -9.25
C LEU A 50 -29.91 26.78 -7.82
N VAL A 51 -30.84 26.62 -6.87
CA VAL A 51 -30.51 26.31 -5.47
C VAL A 51 -29.73 25.00 -5.40
N LEU A 52 -30.24 23.96 -6.05
CA LEU A 52 -29.61 22.64 -6.04
C LEU A 52 -28.23 22.67 -6.69
N SER A 53 -28.08 23.29 -7.86
CA SER A 53 -26.79 23.37 -8.57
C SER A 53 -25.74 24.16 -7.80
N GLN A 54 -26.11 25.26 -7.14
CA GLN A 54 -25.17 26.03 -6.30
C GLN A 54 -24.75 25.25 -5.06
N THR A 55 -25.69 24.59 -4.38
CA THR A 55 -25.36 23.71 -3.24
C THR A 55 -24.47 22.55 -3.65
N LEU A 56 -24.75 21.92 -4.80
CA LEU A 56 -23.94 20.82 -5.33
C LEU A 56 -22.53 21.28 -5.72
N ALA A 57 -22.40 22.43 -6.40
CA ALA A 57 -21.11 22.97 -6.79
C ALA A 57 -20.23 23.21 -5.56
N ARG A 58 -20.78 23.85 -4.52
CA ARG A 58 -20.03 24.10 -3.29
C ARG A 58 -19.65 22.83 -2.55
N ALA A 59 -20.60 21.90 -2.39
CA ALA A 59 -20.31 20.61 -1.79
C ALA A 59 -19.22 19.84 -2.57
N SER A 60 -19.22 19.94 -3.90
CA SER A 60 -18.20 19.33 -4.76
C SER A 60 -16.82 19.97 -4.60
N GLU A 61 -16.75 21.29 -4.42
CA GLU A 61 -15.47 22.00 -4.17
C GLU A 61 -14.83 21.50 -2.87
N VAL A 62 -15.62 21.40 -1.81
CA VAL A 62 -15.14 20.98 -0.49
C VAL A 62 -14.82 19.48 -0.49
N ALA A 63 -15.68 18.64 -1.07
CA ALA A 63 -15.50 17.18 -1.10
C ALA A 63 -14.17 16.75 -1.76
N GLN A 64 -13.69 17.50 -2.76
CA GLN A 64 -12.44 17.21 -3.46
C GLN A 64 -11.19 17.40 -2.59
N LEU A 65 -11.29 18.12 -1.47
CA LEU A 65 -10.18 18.33 -0.55
C LEU A 65 -9.94 17.14 0.37
N PHE A 66 -10.91 16.24 0.50
CA PHE A 66 -10.86 15.15 1.45
C PHE A 66 -10.67 13.80 0.74
N PRO A 67 -9.77 12.94 1.23
CA PRO A 67 -9.66 11.58 0.74
C PRO A 67 -10.89 10.76 1.17
N ALA A 68 -11.15 9.66 0.46
CA ALA A 68 -12.30 8.82 0.72
C ALA A 68 -12.33 8.21 2.13
N VAL A 69 -11.17 8.09 2.79
CA VAL A 69 -11.06 7.64 4.19
C VAL A 69 -11.72 8.58 5.20
N GLU A 70 -11.84 9.86 4.85
CA GLU A 70 -12.28 10.94 5.73
C GLU A 70 -13.75 11.34 5.49
N VAL A 71 -14.62 10.37 5.11
CA VAL A 71 -16.04 10.62 4.81
C VAL A 71 -16.73 11.51 5.85
N ARG A 72 -16.52 11.21 7.14
CA ARG A 72 -17.17 11.95 8.25
C ARG A 72 -16.66 13.39 8.33
N THR A 73 -15.35 13.58 8.28
CA THR A 73 -14.74 14.92 8.29
C THR A 73 -15.18 15.74 7.09
N ALA A 74 -15.26 15.12 5.91
CA ALA A 74 -15.76 15.75 4.70
C ALA A 74 -17.23 16.18 4.85
N GLN A 75 -18.08 15.31 5.40
CA GLN A 75 -19.49 15.61 5.66
C GLN A 75 -19.65 16.80 6.63
N ASP A 76 -18.92 16.77 7.75
CA ASP A 76 -18.99 17.83 8.76
C ASP A 76 -18.52 19.17 8.19
N THR A 77 -17.44 19.16 7.40
CA THR A 77 -16.92 20.35 6.74
C THR A 77 -17.90 20.90 5.71
N ILE A 78 -18.49 20.05 4.86
CA ILE A 78 -19.51 20.48 3.90
C ILE A 78 -20.72 21.07 4.62
N ASN A 79 -21.20 20.43 5.70
CA ASN A 79 -22.34 20.94 6.46
C ASN A 79 -22.03 22.27 7.17
N ALA A 80 -20.81 22.46 7.66
CA ALA A 80 -20.37 23.73 8.23
C ALA A 80 -20.34 24.84 7.18
N GLU A 81 -19.78 24.56 5.99
CA GLU A 81 -19.74 25.49 4.85
C GLU A 81 -21.14 25.84 4.35
N LEU A 82 -22.03 24.86 4.21
CA LEU A 82 -23.41 25.08 3.78
C LEU A 82 -24.24 25.84 4.83
N GLY A 83 -23.85 25.79 6.10
CA GLY A 83 -24.45 26.54 7.21
C GLY A 83 -23.92 27.97 7.35
N ALA A 84 -22.88 28.36 6.59
CA ALA A 84 -22.26 29.67 6.71
C ALA A 84 -23.24 30.80 6.28
N PRO A 85 -23.16 31.98 6.92
CA PRO A 85 -24.08 33.08 6.66
C PRO A 85 -24.00 33.61 5.22
N GLU A 86 -22.85 33.49 4.56
CA GLU A 86 -22.65 33.88 3.16
C GLU A 86 -23.54 33.05 2.22
N HIS A 87 -23.67 31.76 2.48
CA HIS A 87 -24.49 30.82 1.71
C HIS A 87 -25.99 30.96 1.99
N THR A 88 -26.36 31.56 3.13
CA THR A 88 -27.78 31.84 3.42
C THR A 88 -28.37 32.94 2.55
N ARG A 89 -27.57 33.78 1.88
CA ARG A 89 -28.06 34.95 1.12
C ARG A 89 -27.53 34.99 -0.31
N ALA A 90 -28.18 34.25 -1.21
CA ALA A 90 -27.92 34.31 -2.64
C ALA A 90 -28.83 35.34 -3.35
N THR A 91 -28.41 35.85 -4.51
CA THR A 91 -29.20 36.76 -5.34
C THR A 91 -30.39 36.02 -5.98
N GLY A 92 -31.55 36.08 -5.32
CA GLY A 92 -32.82 35.56 -5.83
C GLY A 92 -33.51 34.56 -4.90
N TYR A 93 -32.80 33.99 -3.93
CA TYR A 93 -33.35 33.13 -2.90
C TYR A 93 -32.56 33.24 -1.58
N ARG A 94 -33.18 32.82 -0.49
CA ARG A 94 -32.56 32.70 0.83
C ARG A 94 -32.48 31.22 1.19
N CYS A 95 -31.27 30.69 1.38
CA CYS A 95 -31.11 29.37 1.98
C CYS A 95 -31.38 29.50 3.49
N LEU A 96 -32.25 28.63 4.02
CA LEU A 96 -32.60 28.61 5.45
C LEU A 96 -31.77 27.56 6.18
N ALA A 97 -31.62 26.38 5.56
CA ALA A 97 -30.78 25.30 6.03
C ALA A 97 -30.41 24.43 4.82
N ALA A 98 -29.20 23.90 4.80
CA ALA A 98 -28.80 22.86 3.86
C ALA A 98 -27.98 21.82 4.63
N ARG A 99 -28.29 20.55 4.38
CA ARG A 99 -27.59 19.41 4.97
C ARG A 99 -27.26 18.41 3.90
N VAL A 100 -26.08 17.81 4.04
CA VAL A 100 -25.63 16.67 3.25
C VAL A 100 -25.36 15.49 4.18
N GLU A 101 -25.75 14.32 3.72
CA GLU A 101 -25.31 13.04 4.24
C GLU A 101 -24.40 12.41 3.20
N LEU A 102 -23.18 12.05 3.60
CA LEU A 102 -22.20 11.39 2.75
C LEU A 102 -22.10 9.91 3.12
N ALA A 103 -22.08 9.08 2.10
CA ALA A 103 -21.75 7.67 2.19
C ALA A 103 -20.72 7.28 1.13
N LEU A 104 -20.10 6.13 1.34
CA LEU A 104 -19.44 5.38 0.29
C LEU A 104 -20.32 4.18 -0.05
N SER A 105 -20.40 3.86 -1.34
CA SER A 105 -20.99 2.61 -1.80
C SER A 105 -20.21 1.42 -1.23
N GLU A 106 -20.85 0.25 -1.15
CA GLU A 106 -20.21 -0.96 -0.64
C GLU A 106 -18.93 -1.29 -1.42
N ASN A 107 -19.03 -1.33 -2.75
CA ASN A 107 -17.89 -1.54 -3.64
C ASN A 107 -16.78 -0.52 -3.41
N ALA A 108 -17.11 0.77 -3.24
CA ALA A 108 -16.10 1.80 -3.00
C ALA A 108 -15.38 1.63 -1.65
N ARG A 109 -16.03 1.05 -0.64
CA ARG A 109 -15.38 0.72 0.65
C ARG A 109 -14.44 -0.46 0.50
N GLU A 110 -14.83 -1.48 -0.26
CA GLU A 110 -13.98 -2.63 -0.55
C GLU A 110 -12.75 -2.22 -1.36
N ASP A 111 -12.95 -1.44 -2.43
CA ASP A 111 -11.88 -0.89 -3.26
C ASP A 111 -10.90 -0.06 -2.42
N LEU A 112 -11.41 0.80 -1.54
CA LEU A 112 -10.59 1.59 -0.63
C LEU A 112 -9.78 0.71 0.33
N ALA A 113 -10.41 -0.29 0.93
CA ALA A 113 -9.74 -1.21 1.84
C ALA A 113 -8.62 -1.99 1.13
N GLN A 114 -8.88 -2.42 -0.11
CA GLN A 114 -7.90 -3.10 -0.95
C GLN A 114 -6.73 -2.19 -1.32
N GLN A 115 -7.00 -0.96 -1.77
CA GLN A 115 -5.96 0.03 -2.08
C GLN A 115 -5.06 0.30 -0.88
N GLN A 116 -5.64 0.42 0.32
CA GLN A 116 -4.87 0.61 1.54
C GLN A 116 -4.00 -0.59 1.89
N ALA A 117 -4.55 -1.80 1.75
CA ALA A 117 -3.80 -3.03 1.98
C ALA A 117 -2.62 -3.15 1.01
N ASP A 118 -2.84 -2.81 -0.26
CA ASP A 118 -1.81 -2.85 -1.30
C ASP A 118 -0.74 -1.77 -1.07
N GLU A 119 -1.13 -0.54 -0.73
CA GLU A 119 -0.18 0.50 -0.38
C GLU A 119 0.65 0.12 0.86
N ALA A 120 0.02 -0.40 1.91
CA ALA A 120 0.71 -0.86 3.11
C ALA A 120 1.69 -1.99 2.78
N ARG A 121 1.27 -2.94 1.94
CA ARG A 121 2.12 -4.04 1.46
C ARG A 121 3.30 -3.52 0.66
N VAL A 122 3.10 -2.57 -0.26
CA VAL A 122 4.19 -1.97 -1.04
C VAL A 122 5.15 -1.19 -0.14
N ARG A 123 4.65 -0.38 0.79
CA ARG A 123 5.46 0.35 1.77
C ARG A 123 6.31 -0.62 2.59
N ARG A 124 5.72 -1.71 3.07
CA ARG A 124 6.43 -2.79 3.77
C ARG A 124 7.48 -3.44 2.88
N LEU A 125 7.17 -3.81 1.64
CA LEU A 125 8.13 -4.42 0.73
C LEU A 125 9.30 -3.48 0.41
N ARG A 126 9.05 -2.18 0.24
CA ARG A 126 10.09 -1.16 0.08
C ARG A 126 10.95 -1.02 1.33
N PHE A 127 10.31 -0.98 2.50
CA PHE A 127 11.00 -0.96 3.79
C PHE A 127 11.89 -2.19 3.94
N LEU A 128 11.36 -3.38 3.72
CA LEU A 128 12.13 -4.62 3.77
C LEU A 128 13.26 -4.59 2.75
N ARG A 129 13.01 -4.28 1.48
CA ARG A 129 14.10 -4.18 0.48
C ARG A 129 15.25 -3.27 0.95
N THR A 130 14.91 -2.13 1.56
CA THR A 130 15.91 -1.15 2.03
C THR A 130 16.66 -1.65 3.26
N ASN A 131 15.99 -2.33 4.18
CA ASN A 131 16.52 -2.64 5.51
C ASN A 131 16.85 -4.12 5.74
N LEU A 132 16.47 -5.04 4.84
CA LEU A 132 16.68 -6.49 5.02
C LEU A 132 18.16 -6.83 5.12
N TYR A 133 18.98 -6.09 4.39
CA TYR A 133 20.42 -6.29 4.29
C TYR A 133 21.18 -5.59 5.42
N GLU A 134 20.66 -4.48 5.93
CA GLU A 134 21.24 -3.79 7.09
C GLU A 134 20.88 -4.49 8.41
N GLN A 135 19.68 -5.08 8.49
CA GLN A 135 19.14 -5.71 9.70
C GLN A 135 18.48 -7.05 9.37
N PRO A 136 19.25 -8.14 9.34
CA PRO A 136 18.75 -9.48 9.04
C PRO A 136 17.63 -9.96 10.00
N ASP A 137 17.53 -9.39 11.20
CA ASP A 137 16.44 -9.69 12.14
C ASP A 137 15.05 -9.21 11.66
N LEU A 138 14.99 -8.21 10.77
CA LEU A 138 13.73 -7.76 10.15
C LEU A 138 13.12 -8.82 9.23
N PHE A 139 13.95 -9.68 8.62
CA PHE A 139 13.47 -10.81 7.82
C PHE A 139 12.73 -11.84 8.69
N VAL A 140 13.22 -12.08 9.91
CA VAL A 140 12.61 -12.99 10.87
C VAL A 140 11.25 -12.44 11.29
N LEU A 141 11.18 -11.16 11.65
CA LEU A 141 9.93 -10.50 12.03
C LEU A 141 8.89 -10.53 10.89
N ASP A 142 9.32 -10.31 9.64
CA ASP A 142 8.43 -10.40 8.48
C ASP A 142 7.83 -11.81 8.31
N ARG A 143 8.62 -12.86 8.56
CA ARG A 143 8.14 -14.24 8.47
C ARG A 143 7.16 -14.60 9.58
N ILE A 144 7.43 -14.16 10.82
CA ILE A 144 6.52 -14.36 11.96
C ILE A 144 5.16 -13.73 11.66
N GLU A 145 5.13 -12.48 11.21
CA GLU A 145 3.88 -11.76 10.94
C GLU A 145 3.07 -12.41 9.81
N LYS A 146 3.73 -12.98 8.78
CA LYS A 146 3.05 -13.69 7.69
C LYS A 146 2.52 -15.07 8.07
N GLN A 147 3.19 -15.77 8.98
CA GLN A 147 2.74 -17.09 9.45
C GLN A 147 1.63 -16.99 10.49
N GLY A 148 1.50 -15.86 11.19
CA GLY A 148 0.48 -15.62 12.21
C GLY A 148 0.75 -16.33 13.54
N ASP A 149 1.47 -17.45 13.51
CA ASP A 149 1.91 -18.19 14.68
C ASP A 149 3.37 -17.91 15.03
N TRP A 150 3.68 -17.90 16.33
CA TRP A 150 5.05 -17.75 16.79
C TRP A 150 5.85 -19.01 16.47
N PRO A 151 6.90 -18.94 15.62
CA PRO A 151 7.68 -20.10 15.24
C PRO A 151 8.49 -20.64 16.43
N GLY A 152 8.76 -21.94 16.40
CA GLY A 152 9.67 -22.56 17.37
C GLY A 152 11.10 -22.01 17.26
N ALA A 153 11.85 -22.03 18.37
CA ALA A 153 13.21 -21.47 18.45
C ALA A 153 14.18 -22.00 17.37
N GLN A 154 14.02 -23.26 16.97
CA GLN A 154 14.84 -23.87 15.91
C GLN A 154 14.56 -23.25 14.52
N GLN A 155 13.32 -22.86 14.25
CA GLN A 155 12.92 -22.24 12.99
C GLN A 155 13.36 -20.77 12.93
N VAL A 156 13.28 -20.05 14.05
CA VAL A 156 13.86 -18.70 14.20
C VAL A 156 15.37 -18.74 13.92
N ALA A 157 16.10 -19.70 14.50
CA ALA A 157 17.54 -19.85 14.28
C ALA A 157 17.90 -20.14 12.82
N GLN A 158 17.07 -20.91 12.10
CA GLN A 158 17.23 -21.15 10.66
C GLN A 158 17.03 -19.86 9.85
N TRP A 159 16.02 -19.06 10.17
CA TRP A 159 15.77 -17.79 9.48
C TRP A 159 16.87 -16.76 9.78
N GLN A 160 17.36 -16.67 11.01
CA GLN A 160 18.51 -15.84 11.36
C GLN A 160 19.80 -16.29 10.66
N ARG A 161 19.98 -17.59 10.44
CA ARG A 161 21.11 -18.11 9.67
C ARG A 161 21.00 -17.73 8.20
N LEU A 162 19.82 -17.89 7.60
CA LEU A 162 19.54 -17.45 6.23
C LEU A 162 19.74 -15.95 6.04
N ALA A 163 19.25 -15.13 6.97
CA ALA A 163 19.36 -13.69 6.87
C ALA A 163 20.83 -13.23 6.95
N ARG A 164 21.64 -13.82 7.85
CA ARG A 164 23.10 -13.58 7.88
C ARG A 164 23.81 -14.06 6.61
N TRP A 165 23.38 -15.19 6.04
CA TRP A 165 23.88 -15.68 4.76
C TRP A 165 23.55 -14.74 3.60
N MET A 166 22.38 -14.11 3.59
CA MET A 166 22.02 -13.13 2.55
C MET A 166 22.89 -11.87 2.61
N VAL A 167 23.26 -11.40 3.82
CA VAL A 167 24.19 -10.28 3.98
C VAL A 167 25.59 -10.64 3.49
N ALA A 168 26.10 -11.81 3.91
CA ALA A 168 27.40 -12.29 3.45
C ALA A 168 27.40 -12.55 1.93
N ALA A 169 26.29 -13.04 1.38
CA ALA A 169 26.13 -13.30 -0.05
C ALA A 169 26.28 -12.05 -0.91
N ASP A 170 25.85 -10.87 -0.46
CA ASP A 170 25.99 -9.66 -1.28
C ASP A 170 27.46 -9.28 -1.55
N GLU A 171 28.38 -9.61 -0.62
CA GLU A 171 29.82 -9.34 -0.77
C GLU A 171 30.52 -10.28 -1.77
N TRP A 172 30.05 -11.52 -1.94
CA TRP A 172 30.70 -12.51 -2.82
C TRP A 172 29.87 -12.89 -4.05
N TRP A 173 28.56 -12.65 -4.05
CA TRP A 173 27.65 -13.01 -5.14
C TRP A 173 27.67 -12.01 -6.28
N GLN A 174 27.79 -10.70 -6.00
CA GLN A 174 27.94 -9.67 -7.04
C GLN A 174 29.17 -9.92 -7.93
N PRO A 175 30.39 -10.11 -7.37
CA PRO A 175 31.55 -10.46 -8.19
C PRO A 175 31.39 -11.74 -9.00
N ILE A 176 30.70 -12.75 -8.47
CA ILE A 176 30.44 -14.00 -9.20
C ILE A 176 29.44 -13.79 -10.34
N LEU A 177 28.40 -12.99 -10.15
CA LEU A 177 27.42 -12.66 -11.18
C LEU A 177 28.06 -11.82 -12.29
N ASP A 178 28.90 -10.85 -11.95
CA ASP A 178 29.64 -10.03 -12.91
C ASP A 178 30.59 -10.91 -13.75
N GLN A 179 31.33 -11.81 -13.09
CA GLN A 179 32.18 -12.80 -13.78
C GLN A 179 31.35 -13.75 -14.65
N TRP A 180 30.14 -14.13 -14.21
CA TRP A 180 29.24 -14.95 -15.00
C TRP A 180 28.72 -14.20 -16.23
N GLU A 181 28.41 -12.92 -16.11
CA GLU A 181 27.97 -12.10 -17.24
C GLU A 181 29.09 -11.95 -18.28
N GLU A 182 30.33 -11.73 -17.85
CA GLU A 182 31.51 -11.72 -18.73
C GLU A 182 31.74 -13.08 -19.43
N VAL A 183 31.61 -14.19 -18.69
CA VAL A 183 31.66 -15.55 -19.23
C VAL A 183 30.54 -15.78 -20.25
N GLY A 184 29.31 -15.36 -19.93
CA GLY A 184 28.14 -15.49 -20.80
C GLY A 184 28.26 -14.73 -22.13
N GLN A 185 28.96 -13.60 -22.16
CA GLN A 185 29.25 -12.87 -23.39
C GLN A 185 30.24 -13.61 -24.33
N GLY A 186 31.10 -14.47 -23.78
CA GLY A 186 32.07 -15.26 -24.55
C GLY A 186 31.56 -16.63 -25.03
N PHE A 187 30.53 -17.18 -24.38
CA PHE A 187 29.98 -18.51 -24.69
C PHE A 187 28.57 -18.40 -25.28
N ASN A 188 28.48 -18.16 -26.60
CA ASN A 188 27.20 -18.07 -27.32
C ASN A 188 26.58 -19.42 -27.71
N ASP A 189 27.25 -20.53 -27.39
CA ASP A 189 26.82 -21.89 -27.71
C ASP A 189 26.42 -22.64 -26.43
N ILE A 190 25.19 -23.15 -26.41
CA ILE A 190 24.52 -23.81 -25.26
C ILE A 190 25.31 -25.04 -24.79
N GLU A 191 25.98 -25.76 -25.69
CA GLU A 191 26.81 -26.91 -25.31
C GLU A 191 28.10 -26.50 -24.59
N LEU A 192 28.67 -25.35 -24.98
CA LEU A 192 29.86 -24.77 -24.37
C LEU A 192 29.55 -24.15 -23.01
N GLN A 193 28.38 -23.51 -22.87
CA GLN A 193 27.85 -23.04 -21.58
C GLN A 193 27.67 -24.19 -20.58
N ASN A 194 27.08 -25.31 -21.02
CA ASN A 194 26.89 -26.48 -20.16
C ASN A 194 28.22 -27.12 -19.72
N ARG A 195 29.22 -27.20 -20.61
CA ARG A 195 30.57 -27.69 -20.26
C ARG A 195 31.29 -26.75 -19.29
N ALA A 196 31.20 -25.43 -19.50
CA ALA A 196 31.78 -24.45 -18.60
C ALA A 196 31.15 -24.53 -17.20
N MET A 197 29.83 -24.70 -17.11
CA MET A 197 29.13 -24.93 -15.84
C MET A 197 29.64 -26.18 -15.11
N LEU A 198 29.78 -27.31 -15.81
CA LEU A 198 30.25 -28.56 -15.19
C LEU A 198 31.70 -28.42 -14.68
N ALA A 199 32.58 -27.78 -15.45
CA ALA A 199 33.96 -27.54 -15.03
C ALA A 199 34.05 -26.62 -13.80
N LEU A 200 33.18 -25.61 -13.72
CA LEU A 200 33.10 -24.70 -12.58
C LEU A 200 32.55 -25.41 -11.33
N CYS A 201 31.54 -26.27 -11.49
CA CYS A 201 31.04 -27.14 -10.42
C CYS A 201 32.14 -28.10 -9.89
N ASP A 202 32.91 -28.72 -10.79
CA ASP A 202 34.02 -29.60 -10.42
C ASP A 202 35.15 -28.83 -9.71
N ALA A 203 35.47 -27.62 -10.17
CA ALA A 203 36.48 -26.77 -9.53
C ALA A 203 36.03 -26.34 -8.12
N LEU A 204 34.78 -25.95 -7.94
CA LEU A 204 34.21 -25.60 -6.64
C LEU A 204 34.16 -26.81 -5.70
N GLN A 205 33.87 -28.01 -6.20
CA GLN A 205 33.91 -29.24 -5.40
C GLN A 205 35.32 -29.59 -4.94
N LYS A 206 36.33 -29.42 -5.81
CA LYS A 206 37.74 -29.61 -5.45
C LYS A 206 38.20 -28.59 -4.40
N LEU A 207 37.83 -27.32 -4.58
CA LEU A 207 38.16 -26.26 -3.62
C LEU A 207 37.54 -26.54 -2.23
N LYS A 208 36.32 -27.10 -2.21
CA LYS A 208 35.63 -27.49 -0.97
C LYS A 208 36.18 -28.77 -0.35
N GLY A 209 36.84 -29.63 -1.15
CA GLY A 209 37.46 -30.89 -0.71
C GLY A 209 38.87 -30.71 -0.14
N ASP A 210 39.63 -29.73 -0.62
CA ASP A 210 41.01 -29.45 -0.15
C ASP A 210 41.07 -28.83 1.25
N ASP A 211 39.94 -28.36 1.81
CA ASP A 211 39.83 -27.85 3.19
C ASP A 211 39.58 -28.96 4.24
N SER A 212 39.58 -30.24 3.84
CA SER A 212 39.53 -31.36 4.80
C SER A 212 40.94 -31.86 5.07
N PRO A 213 41.56 -31.55 6.23
CA PRO A 213 42.89 -32.06 6.54
C PRO A 213 42.73 -33.51 6.95
N ASP A 214 43.20 -34.45 6.12
CA ASP A 214 43.56 -35.76 6.64
C ASP A 214 44.87 -36.28 6.01
N ASP A 215 45.73 -36.67 6.94
CA ASP A 215 46.89 -37.54 6.83
C ASP A 215 48.10 -37.14 5.96
N SER A 216 49.09 -36.57 6.64
CA SER A 216 50.49 -36.87 6.34
C SER A 216 51.38 -36.84 7.58
N SER A 217 51.52 -38.00 8.25
CA SER A 217 52.73 -38.35 9.00
C SER A 217 53.00 -39.85 8.87
N VAL A 218 53.69 -40.21 7.79
CA VAL A 218 54.19 -41.55 7.51
C VAL A 218 55.33 -41.92 8.46
N ALA A 219 55.14 -43.05 9.13
CA ALA A 219 56.07 -44.06 9.65
C ALA A 219 57.60 -43.86 9.54
N SER A 220 58.29 -44.14 10.66
CA SER A 220 59.41 -45.09 10.85
C SER A 220 60.08 -44.79 12.21
N SER A 221 60.49 -45.71 13.09
CA SER A 221 60.83 -47.13 12.98
C SER A 221 61.05 -47.71 14.38
N THR A 222 60.89 -49.04 14.51
CA THR A 222 61.57 -49.99 15.45
C THR A 222 61.46 -49.77 16.97
N ALA A 223 61.45 -50.77 17.85
CA ALA A 223 61.22 -52.21 17.88
C ALA A 223 61.38 -52.58 19.37
N GLU A 224 60.47 -53.36 19.96
CA GLU A 224 60.78 -54.47 20.89
C GLU A 224 59.53 -54.96 21.61
N GLY A 225 59.25 -56.25 21.45
CA GLY A 225 58.31 -56.97 22.30
C GLY A 225 59.04 -57.64 23.47
N ARG A 226 58.44 -57.63 24.67
CA ARG A 226 58.51 -58.77 25.60
C ARG A 226 57.50 -58.66 26.76
N ARG A 227 56.60 -59.65 26.78
CA ARG A 227 56.08 -60.47 27.90
C ARG A 227 55.66 -59.84 29.25
N LYS A 228 54.40 -60.14 29.59
CA LYS A 228 53.85 -60.76 30.82
C LYS A 228 54.61 -60.60 32.14
N GLU A 229 53.86 -60.16 33.15
CA GLU A 229 53.61 -60.94 34.38
C GLU A 229 52.10 -61.15 34.55
#